data_AF-A0A9P3MEH2-F1
#
_entry.id   AF-A0A9P3MEH2-F1
#
_cell.length_a   1.000
_cell.length_b   1.000
_cell.length_c   1.000
_cell.angle_alpha   90.00
_cell.angle_beta   90.00
_cell.angle_gamma   90.00
#
_symmetry.space_group_name_H-M   'P 1'
#
loop_
_entity.id
_entity.type
_entity.pdbx_description
1 polymer ?
#
loop_
_entity_poly.entity_id
_entity_poly.type
_entity_poly.pdbx_seq_one_letter_code
_entity_poly.pdbx_strand_id
1 'polypeptide(L)'
;MLARSATLPSLRSSTGFVSAARRASHSPAAVPARRPSPPYLPPSCILPAARSSLRDGVRETARPRPATSATPVTPAIASPAAVRLFRRAASQGVRAMASGDESAGLVATHGEDSCIFCKIRDGKIPSHKVLETEHALAILDAFPMARGHTLIIPKKHYAFMEDMPEEESTQLLKLLPAVSKAVRQATGAEGVNIFQNNGGPAGQLVFHVHVHVLPRTEADGLLAFGKSGPMIAAEEAKEVKEAIAAALPSNL
;
A
#
# COMPACT_ATOMS: atom_id res chain seq x y z
N MET A 1 -8.02 -71.96 -6.45
CA MET A 1 -9.04 -72.80 -5.79
C MET A 1 -8.95 -72.52 -4.31
N LEU A 2 -9.93 -72.03 -3.54
CA LEU A 2 -11.37 -71.82 -3.71
C LEU A 2 -11.75 -70.61 -2.84
N ALA A 3 -12.59 -69.74 -3.39
CA ALA A 3 -13.22 -68.62 -2.71
C ALA A 3 -14.30 -69.11 -1.72
N ARG A 4 -14.51 -68.36 -0.63
CA ARG A 4 -15.76 -68.42 0.13
C ARG A 4 -16.36 -67.03 0.29
N SER A 5 -17.58 -66.97 -0.22
CA SER A 5 -18.51 -65.86 -0.33
C SER A 5 -19.33 -65.74 0.95
N ALA A 6 -19.66 -64.52 1.38
CA ALA A 6 -20.74 -64.28 2.33
C ALA A 6 -21.41 -62.93 2.07
N THR A 7 -22.69 -63.07 1.74
CA THR A 7 -23.74 -62.14 1.33
C THR A 7 -24.16 -61.09 2.37
N LEU A 8 -24.47 -59.89 1.85
CA LEU A 8 -25.32 -58.84 2.47
C LEU A 8 -26.79 -59.29 2.61
N PRO A 9 -27.56 -58.67 3.52
CA PRO A 9 -28.99 -58.43 3.28
C PRO A 9 -29.34 -56.93 3.25
N SER A 10 -30.05 -56.56 2.19
CA SER A 10 -30.79 -55.31 2.03
C SER A 10 -32.16 -55.40 2.69
N LEU A 11 -32.65 -54.33 3.32
CA LEU A 11 -34.08 -54.13 3.56
C LEU A 11 -34.49 -52.69 3.24
N ARG A 12 -35.50 -52.60 2.36
CA ARG A 12 -36.20 -51.41 1.89
C ARG A 12 -37.42 -51.10 2.79
N SER A 13 -37.59 -49.80 3.04
CA SER A 13 -38.78 -48.96 2.80
C SER A 13 -40.12 -49.17 3.54
N SER A 14 -40.61 -48.09 4.14
CA SER A 14 -42.01 -47.65 4.16
C SER A 14 -42.04 -46.13 4.46
N THR A 15 -42.35 -45.27 3.50
CA THR A 15 -43.68 -44.68 3.20
C THR A 15 -44.44 -44.16 4.43
N GLY A 16 -44.46 -42.83 4.58
CA GLY A 16 -45.36 -42.10 5.47
C GLY A 16 -45.74 -40.77 4.83
N PHE A 17 -46.84 -40.77 4.08
CA PHE A 17 -47.51 -39.62 3.48
C PHE A 17 -48.40 -38.98 4.55
N VAL A 18 -48.27 -37.67 4.83
CA VAL A 18 -49.33 -36.87 5.45
C VAL A 18 -49.40 -35.52 4.74
N SER A 19 -50.60 -35.21 4.28
CA SER A 19 -50.97 -34.05 3.47
C SER A 19 -51.55 -32.91 4.31
N ALA A 20 -51.37 -31.70 3.79
CA ALA A 20 -52.19 -30.49 3.91
C ALA A 20 -52.23 -29.71 5.24
N ALA A 21 -51.69 -28.48 5.21
CA ALA A 21 -52.47 -27.26 5.48
C ALA A 21 -51.73 -26.02 4.96
N ARG A 22 -52.29 -25.35 3.94
CA ARG A 22 -51.96 -23.97 3.60
C ARG A 22 -52.41 -23.07 4.77
N ARG A 23 -51.51 -22.25 5.32
CA ARG A 23 -51.87 -21.08 6.12
C ARG A 23 -51.23 -19.83 5.55
N ALA A 24 -52.06 -18.79 5.54
CA ALA A 24 -51.86 -17.52 4.88
C ALA A 24 -50.67 -16.72 5.43
N SER A 25 -50.08 -15.96 4.51
CA SER A 25 -49.14 -14.87 4.73
C SER A 25 -49.60 -13.91 5.84
N HIS A 26 -48.76 -13.72 6.87
CA HIS A 26 -48.77 -12.53 7.70
C HIS A 26 -47.34 -11.99 7.75
N SER A 27 -47.16 -10.82 7.14
CA SER A 27 -45.93 -10.04 7.16
C SER A 27 -45.79 -9.41 8.55
N PRO A 28 -44.70 -9.62 9.31
CA PRO A 28 -44.51 -8.92 10.58
C PRO A 28 -44.16 -7.46 10.32
N ALA A 29 -44.89 -6.56 10.99
CA ALA A 29 -44.71 -5.12 10.94
C ALA A 29 -43.27 -4.71 11.33
N ALA A 30 -42.72 -3.75 10.59
CA ALA A 30 -41.40 -3.18 10.83
C ALA A 30 -41.32 -2.50 12.20
N VAL A 31 -40.33 -2.89 13.01
CA VAL A 31 -39.96 -2.21 14.26
C VAL A 31 -39.22 -0.92 13.90
N PRO A 32 -39.61 0.26 14.43
CA PRO A 32 -38.89 1.50 14.14
C PRO A 32 -37.49 1.47 14.76
N ALA A 33 -36.48 1.81 13.95
CA ALA A 33 -35.09 1.91 14.38
C ALA A 33 -34.93 2.96 15.49
N ARG A 34 -34.36 2.55 16.64
CA ARG A 34 -33.95 3.47 17.70
C ARG A 34 -32.81 4.34 17.19
N ARG A 35 -32.92 5.66 17.38
CA ARG A 35 -31.84 6.61 17.09
C ARG A 35 -30.60 6.26 17.92
N PRO A 36 -29.38 6.28 17.36
CA PRO A 36 -28.17 6.08 18.14
C PRO A 36 -27.97 7.24 19.13
N SER A 37 -27.56 6.91 20.34
CA SER A 37 -27.14 7.85 21.37
C SER A 37 -25.89 8.62 20.92
N PRO A 38 -25.72 9.90 21.25
CA PRO A 38 -24.48 10.62 20.99
C PRO A 38 -23.30 9.98 21.75
N PRO A 39 -22.07 10.06 21.22
CA PRO A 39 -20.90 9.49 21.88
C PRO A 39 -20.62 10.15 23.22
N TYR A 40 -20.30 9.32 24.21
CA TYR A 40 -19.88 9.72 25.55
C TYR A 40 -18.49 10.39 25.49
N LEU A 41 -18.40 11.65 25.90
CA LEU A 41 -17.12 12.38 26.04
C LEU A 41 -16.64 12.29 27.51
N PRO A 42 -15.38 11.89 27.77
CA PRO A 42 -14.82 11.87 29.12
C PRO A 42 -14.60 13.30 29.66
N PRO A 43 -14.60 13.49 31.00
CA PRO A 43 -14.69 14.80 31.66
C PRO A 43 -13.46 15.73 31.54
N SER A 44 -12.46 15.41 30.70
CA SER A 44 -11.27 16.27 30.49
C SER A 44 -11.36 17.21 29.27
N CYS A 45 -12.47 17.20 28.52
CA CYS A 45 -12.65 18.04 27.32
C CYS A 45 -13.67 19.19 27.49
N ILE A 46 -13.72 19.82 28.67
CA ILE A 46 -14.46 21.07 28.86
C ILE A 46 -13.44 22.23 28.85
N LEU A 47 -13.20 22.80 27.66
CA LEU A 47 -12.50 24.08 27.56
C LEU A 47 -13.49 25.22 27.85
N PRO A 48 -13.16 26.18 28.72
CA PRO A 48 -14.02 27.33 28.96
C PRO A 48 -14.04 28.25 27.74
N ALA A 49 -15.26 28.66 27.34
CA ALA A 49 -15.49 29.70 26.35
C ALA A 49 -14.90 31.03 26.82
N ALA A 50 -13.79 31.46 26.22
CA ALA A 50 -13.22 32.78 26.46
C ALA A 50 -13.86 33.80 25.49
N ARG A 51 -14.46 34.83 26.09
CA ARG A 51 -15.09 35.97 25.44
C ARG A 51 -14.07 36.89 24.76
N SER A 52 -14.57 37.59 23.75
CA SER A 52 -13.97 38.68 23.00
C SER A 52 -13.42 39.84 23.84
N SER A 53 -12.27 40.39 23.44
CA SER A 53 -12.06 41.85 23.37
C SER A 53 -10.90 42.22 22.45
N LEU A 54 -11.12 43.33 21.76
CA LEU A 54 -10.39 44.01 20.70
C LEU A 54 -8.97 44.53 21.04
N ARG A 55 -8.19 44.72 19.95
CA ARG A 55 -7.13 45.72 19.68
C ARG A 55 -5.76 45.52 20.37
N ASP A 56 -4.69 45.31 19.59
CA ASP A 56 -3.84 46.41 19.08
C ASP A 56 -2.76 45.88 18.13
N GLY A 57 -2.37 46.73 17.17
CA GLY A 57 -1.52 46.39 16.04
C GLY A 57 -0.09 46.02 16.43
N VAL A 58 0.40 44.94 15.82
CA VAL A 58 1.83 44.64 15.75
C VAL A 58 2.25 44.61 14.29
N ARG A 59 3.15 45.53 13.99
CA ARG A 59 3.83 45.76 12.72
C ARG A 59 4.59 44.50 12.28
N GLU A 60 4.22 43.95 11.15
CA GLU A 60 4.88 42.79 10.54
C GLU A 60 6.29 43.17 10.07
N THR A 61 7.31 42.77 10.83
CA THR A 61 8.70 42.86 10.38
C THR A 61 8.98 41.70 9.44
N ALA A 62 9.19 42.03 8.16
CA ALA A 62 9.56 41.11 7.11
C ALA A 62 10.78 40.27 7.52
N ARG A 63 10.61 38.95 7.60
CA ARG A 63 11.72 38.01 7.67
C ARG A 63 12.39 37.91 6.29
N PRO A 64 13.73 37.94 6.20
CA PRO A 64 14.42 37.78 4.92
C PRO A 64 14.21 36.37 4.36
N ARG A 65 13.86 36.30 3.07
CA ARG A 65 13.78 35.04 2.31
C ARG A 65 15.20 34.47 2.15
N PRO A 66 15.43 33.16 2.40
CA PRO A 66 16.68 32.55 1.98
C PRO A 66 16.70 32.46 0.44
N ALA A 67 17.73 33.03 -0.16
CA ALA A 67 18.02 32.87 -1.57
C ALA A 67 18.53 31.45 -1.82
N THR A 68 17.70 30.60 -2.40
CA THR A 68 18.15 29.38 -3.07
C THR A 68 17.58 29.37 -4.47
N SER A 69 18.48 29.44 -5.45
CA SER A 69 18.18 29.36 -6.87
C SER A 69 17.83 27.92 -7.24
N ALA A 70 16.59 27.52 -6.98
CA ALA A 70 16.03 26.35 -7.63
C ALA A 70 15.62 26.77 -9.05
N THR A 71 16.34 26.27 -10.05
CA THR A 71 15.91 26.38 -11.44
C THR A 71 14.56 25.67 -11.58
N PRO A 72 13.55 26.28 -12.21
CA PRO A 72 12.27 25.63 -12.41
C PRO A 72 12.44 24.51 -13.43
N VAL A 73 12.47 23.27 -12.95
CA VAL A 73 12.40 22.08 -13.80
C VAL A 73 11.00 22.03 -14.38
N THR A 74 10.89 22.20 -15.69
CA THR A 74 9.61 22.14 -16.41
C THR A 74 9.04 20.72 -16.32
N PRO A 75 7.78 20.53 -15.92
CA PRO A 75 7.18 19.20 -15.87
C PRO A 75 6.90 18.74 -17.30
N ALA A 76 7.70 17.82 -17.82
CA ALA A 76 7.39 17.13 -19.07
C ALA A 76 6.25 16.14 -18.81
N ILE A 77 5.06 16.44 -19.33
CA ILE A 77 3.88 15.57 -19.27
C ILE A 77 4.23 14.25 -19.97
N ALA A 78 3.94 13.11 -19.32
CA ALA A 78 4.14 11.80 -19.92
C ALA A 78 3.34 11.69 -21.24
N SER A 79 4.04 11.47 -22.34
CA SER A 79 3.41 11.28 -23.66
C SER A 79 2.36 10.15 -23.61
N PRO A 80 1.25 10.25 -24.37
CA PRO A 80 0.28 9.15 -24.49
C PRO A 80 0.91 7.79 -24.84
N ALA A 81 2.07 7.78 -25.52
CA ALA A 81 2.84 6.57 -25.79
C ALA A 81 3.47 5.98 -24.52
N ALA A 82 4.02 6.81 -23.63
CA ALA A 82 4.62 6.38 -22.36
C ALA A 82 3.55 5.84 -21.40
N VAL A 83 2.39 6.50 -21.34
CA VAL A 83 1.23 6.02 -20.54
C VAL A 83 0.73 4.66 -21.05
N ARG A 84 0.65 4.47 -22.37
CA ARG A 84 0.28 3.18 -22.98
C ARG A 84 1.31 2.09 -22.71
N LEU A 85 2.60 2.40 -22.79
CA LEU A 85 3.68 1.45 -22.50
C LEU A 85 3.64 1.01 -21.04
N PHE A 86 3.47 1.94 -20.11
CA PHE A 86 3.35 1.64 -18.68
C PHE A 86 2.10 0.79 -18.40
N ARG A 87 0.93 1.16 -18.93
CA ARG A 87 -0.30 0.36 -18.76
C ARG A 87 -0.15 -1.05 -19.35
N ARG A 88 0.55 -1.19 -20.47
CA ARG A 88 0.83 -2.49 -21.07
C ARG A 88 1.78 -3.33 -20.21
N ALA A 89 2.86 -2.73 -19.71
CA ALA A 89 3.78 -3.41 -18.80
C ALA A 89 3.10 -3.84 -17.49
N ALA A 90 2.32 -2.94 -16.87
CA ALA A 90 1.56 -3.23 -15.65
C ALA A 90 0.50 -4.31 -15.88
N SER A 91 -0.27 -4.26 -16.97
CA SER A 91 -1.28 -5.28 -17.28
C SER A 91 -0.68 -6.63 -17.68
N GLN A 92 0.50 -6.64 -18.31
CA GLN A 92 1.25 -7.87 -18.59
C GLN A 92 1.79 -8.49 -17.30
N GLY A 93 2.33 -7.69 -16.38
CA GLY A 93 2.75 -8.14 -15.05
C GLY A 93 1.58 -8.75 -14.26
N VAL A 94 0.45 -8.04 -14.16
CA VAL A 94 -0.76 -8.52 -13.47
C VAL A 94 -1.30 -9.82 -14.08
N ARG A 95 -1.29 -9.96 -15.42
CA ARG A 95 -1.73 -11.20 -16.09
C ARG A 95 -0.80 -12.38 -15.84
N ALA A 96 0.52 -12.16 -15.86
CA ALA A 96 1.49 -13.23 -15.62
C ALA A 96 1.41 -13.76 -14.18
N MET A 97 1.14 -12.87 -13.21
CA MET A 97 0.89 -13.26 -11.81
C MET A 97 -0.39 -14.08 -11.64
N ALA A 98 -1.46 -13.75 -12.38
CA ALA A 98 -2.73 -14.47 -12.31
C ALA A 98 -2.69 -15.87 -12.94
N SER A 99 -1.73 -16.15 -13.84
CA SER A 99 -1.62 -17.44 -14.53
C SER A 99 -0.89 -18.54 -13.74
N GLY A 100 -0.27 -18.23 -12.59
CA GLY A 100 0.48 -19.23 -11.81
C GLY A 100 1.67 -19.87 -12.54
N ASP A 101 2.03 -19.33 -13.70
CA ASP A 101 3.19 -19.75 -14.48
C ASP A 101 4.40 -18.97 -13.98
N GLU A 102 5.12 -19.56 -13.02
CA GLU A 102 6.36 -18.99 -12.49
C GLU A 102 7.40 -18.73 -13.59
N SER A 103 7.34 -19.46 -14.71
CA SER A 103 8.26 -19.27 -15.84
C SER A 103 7.87 -18.11 -16.77
N ALA A 104 6.60 -17.69 -16.78
CA ALA A 104 6.13 -16.52 -17.54
C ALA A 104 6.03 -15.24 -16.69
N GLY A 105 5.91 -15.36 -15.36
CA GLY A 105 5.94 -14.25 -14.41
C GLY A 105 7.34 -13.70 -14.12
N LEU A 106 8.38 -14.50 -14.37
CA LEU A 106 9.77 -14.16 -14.05
C LEU A 106 10.55 -13.51 -15.22
N VAL A 107 9.91 -13.26 -16.37
CA VAL A 107 10.61 -12.83 -17.61
C VAL A 107 10.18 -11.44 -18.10
N ALA A 108 9.39 -10.68 -17.34
CA ALA A 108 9.05 -9.31 -17.71
C ALA A 108 9.42 -8.31 -16.58
N THR A 109 10.56 -7.63 -16.77
CA THR A 109 11.08 -6.44 -16.03
C THR A 109 12.22 -6.60 -15.02
N HIS A 110 12.91 -7.74 -14.94
CA HIS A 110 14.11 -7.88 -14.09
C HIS A 110 15.42 -7.34 -14.71
N GLY A 111 15.42 -6.98 -16.00
CA GLY A 111 16.60 -6.44 -16.68
C GLY A 111 16.58 -4.92 -16.75
N GLU A 112 17.72 -4.29 -16.44
CA GLU A 112 17.93 -2.84 -16.47
C GLU A 112 17.45 -2.18 -17.78
N ASP A 113 17.69 -2.82 -18.93
CA ASP A 113 17.30 -2.32 -20.26
C ASP A 113 15.78 -2.18 -20.45
N SER A 114 15.01 -3.03 -19.77
CA SER A 114 13.55 -3.05 -19.86
C SER A 114 12.88 -2.22 -18.77
N CYS A 115 13.60 -1.90 -17.69
CA CYS A 115 13.09 -1.21 -16.52
C CYS A 115 12.68 0.23 -16.82
N ILE A 116 11.45 0.60 -16.41
CA ILE A 116 10.92 1.97 -16.59
C ILE A 116 11.66 2.99 -15.71
N PHE A 117 12.07 2.62 -14.49
CA PHE A 117 12.82 3.52 -13.62
C PHE A 117 14.25 3.75 -14.09
N CYS A 118 14.92 2.73 -14.66
CA CYS A 118 16.21 2.92 -15.33
C CYS A 118 16.08 3.86 -16.53
N LYS A 119 15.00 3.73 -17.33
CA LYS A 119 14.73 4.67 -18.43
C LYS A 119 14.43 6.09 -17.95
N ILE A 120 13.79 6.27 -16.79
CA ILE A 120 13.57 7.58 -16.18
C ILE A 120 14.90 8.18 -15.69
N ARG A 121 15.74 7.38 -15.02
CA ARG A 121 17.09 7.78 -14.60
C ARG A 121 17.93 8.24 -15.78
N ASP A 122 17.91 7.49 -16.87
CA ASP A 122 18.66 7.78 -18.11
C ASP A 122 18.07 8.96 -18.91
N GLY A 123 16.96 9.56 -18.46
CA GLY A 123 16.28 10.64 -19.18
C GLY A 123 15.56 10.21 -20.47
N LYS A 124 15.44 8.90 -20.73
CA LYS A 124 14.74 8.34 -21.89
C LYS A 124 13.21 8.48 -21.76
N ILE A 125 12.70 8.54 -20.53
CA ILE A 125 11.28 8.77 -20.21
C ILE A 125 11.19 9.98 -19.26
N PRO A 126 10.32 10.96 -19.55
CA PRO A 126 10.14 12.10 -18.66
C PRO A 126 9.48 11.70 -17.33
N SER A 127 9.81 12.43 -16.26
CA SER A 127 9.18 12.28 -14.95
C SER A 127 9.10 13.63 -14.22
N HIS A 128 8.23 13.71 -13.22
CA HIS A 128 8.14 14.87 -12.34
C HIS A 128 9.10 14.68 -11.15
N LYS A 129 10.37 15.03 -11.35
CA LYS A 129 11.40 14.96 -10.29
C LYS A 129 11.13 15.98 -9.19
N VAL A 130 11.11 15.52 -7.95
CA VAL A 130 10.99 16.33 -6.73
C VAL A 130 12.36 16.54 -6.09
N LEU A 131 13.21 15.52 -6.14
CA LEU A 131 14.58 15.53 -5.61
C LEU A 131 15.45 14.61 -6.46
N GLU A 132 16.71 14.96 -6.62
CA GLU A 132 17.73 14.11 -7.21
C GLU A 132 19.02 14.22 -6.38
N THR A 133 19.56 13.08 -5.96
CA THR A 133 20.85 12.98 -5.26
C THR A 133 21.84 12.16 -6.10
N GLU A 134 23.04 11.94 -5.59
CA GLU A 134 24.00 11.04 -6.23
C GLU A 134 23.48 9.60 -6.34
N HIS A 135 22.73 9.12 -5.34
CA HIS A 135 22.33 7.70 -5.24
C HIS A 135 20.86 7.43 -5.54
N ALA A 136 19.99 8.44 -5.51
CA ALA A 136 18.55 8.23 -5.63
C ALA A 136 17.81 9.38 -6.32
N LEU A 137 16.58 9.09 -6.73
CA LEU A 137 15.61 10.01 -7.30
C LEU A 137 14.34 9.97 -6.44
N ALA A 138 13.72 11.13 -6.18
CA ALA A 138 12.33 11.19 -5.73
C ALA A 138 11.47 11.77 -6.86
N ILE A 139 10.45 11.05 -7.29
CA ILE A 139 9.57 11.45 -8.40
C ILE A 139 8.11 11.32 -7.99
N LEU A 140 7.22 12.12 -8.57
CA LEU A 140 5.78 11.84 -8.45
C LEU A 140 5.42 10.57 -9.22
N ASP A 141 4.56 9.75 -8.62
CA ASP A 141 3.99 8.59 -9.30
C ASP A 141 3.14 9.06 -10.50
N ALA A 142 3.32 8.42 -11.65
CA ALA A 142 2.56 8.73 -12.87
C ALA A 142 1.08 8.34 -12.75
N PHE A 143 0.75 7.39 -11.87
CA PHE A 143 -0.59 6.91 -11.55
C PHE A 143 -0.83 7.05 -10.05
N PRO A 144 -0.92 8.28 -9.53
CA PRO A 144 -0.93 8.52 -8.10
C PRO A 144 -2.19 7.96 -7.44
N MET A 145 -2.03 7.21 -6.34
CA MET A 145 -3.16 6.77 -5.50
C MET A 145 -3.76 7.95 -4.71
N ALA A 146 -2.92 8.91 -4.33
CA ALA A 146 -3.33 10.14 -3.68
C ALA A 146 -2.54 11.33 -4.27
N ARG A 147 -3.10 12.54 -4.18
CA ARG A 147 -2.41 13.76 -4.61
C ARG A 147 -1.10 13.91 -3.84
N GLY A 148 0.02 13.91 -4.57
CA GLY A 148 1.37 13.98 -3.99
C GLY A 148 2.04 12.62 -3.72
N HIS A 149 1.42 11.52 -4.18
CA HIS A 149 2.05 10.19 -4.18
C HIS A 149 3.42 10.26 -4.85
N THR A 150 4.47 9.98 -4.07
CA THR A 150 5.87 10.14 -4.46
C THR A 150 6.60 8.82 -4.30
N LEU A 151 7.49 8.50 -5.23
CA LEU A 151 8.36 7.32 -5.21
C LEU A 151 9.80 7.77 -4.97
N ILE A 152 10.49 7.15 -4.01
CA ILE A 152 11.94 7.28 -3.83
C ILE A 152 12.60 6.02 -4.40
N ILE A 153 13.53 6.21 -5.34
CA ILE A 153 14.04 5.16 -6.21
C ILE A 153 15.57 5.24 -6.23
N PRO A 154 16.32 4.16 -5.96
CA PRO A 154 17.77 4.16 -6.13
C PRO A 154 18.12 4.30 -7.62
N LYS A 155 19.23 4.96 -7.93
CA LYS A 155 19.71 5.10 -9.32
C LYS A 155 20.26 3.78 -9.86
N LYS A 156 20.88 2.95 -9.02
CA LYS A 156 21.24 1.59 -9.42
C LYS A 156 20.00 0.69 -9.42
N HIS A 157 20.01 -0.30 -10.28
CA HIS A 157 18.92 -1.26 -10.43
C HIS A 157 19.07 -2.39 -9.40
N TYR A 158 18.08 -2.53 -8.54
CA TYR A 158 17.93 -3.66 -7.63
C TYR A 158 16.49 -4.13 -7.73
N ALA A 159 16.25 -5.42 -7.95
CA ALA A 159 14.90 -5.94 -8.05
C ALA A 159 14.21 -5.91 -6.68
N PHE A 160 14.96 -6.29 -5.65
CA PHE A 160 14.49 -6.39 -4.27
C PHE A 160 15.33 -5.55 -3.31
N MET A 161 14.72 -5.12 -2.20
CA MET A 161 15.38 -4.35 -1.15
C MET A 161 16.53 -5.14 -0.49
N GLU A 162 16.36 -6.45 -0.30
CA GLU A 162 17.36 -7.38 0.23
C GLU A 162 18.58 -7.58 -0.69
N ASP A 163 18.48 -7.21 -1.97
CA ASP A 163 19.62 -7.22 -2.90
C ASP A 163 20.51 -5.98 -2.77
N MET A 164 20.05 -4.95 -2.04
CA MET A 164 20.77 -3.68 -1.93
C MET A 164 21.94 -3.77 -0.94
N PRO A 165 23.13 -3.26 -1.30
CA PRO A 165 24.19 -3.02 -0.34
C PRO A 165 23.73 -2.11 0.82
N GLU A 166 24.29 -2.33 2.01
CA GLU A 166 23.93 -1.58 3.22
C GLU A 166 24.13 -0.07 3.04
N GLU A 167 25.24 0.34 2.42
CA GLU A 167 25.51 1.75 2.19
C GLU A 167 24.47 2.39 1.27
N GLU A 168 24.06 1.70 0.21
CA GLU A 168 23.11 2.23 -0.77
C GLU A 168 21.68 2.26 -0.24
N SER A 169 21.25 1.22 0.46
CA SER A 169 19.94 1.18 1.13
C SER A 169 19.86 2.26 2.22
N THR A 170 20.95 2.48 2.96
CA THR A 170 21.08 3.57 3.92
C THR A 170 20.92 4.94 3.25
N GLN A 171 21.59 5.19 2.12
CA GLN A 171 21.47 6.46 1.40
C GLN A 171 20.05 6.68 0.85
N LEU A 172 19.38 5.62 0.40
CA LEU A 172 17.99 5.68 -0.06
C LEU A 172 17.04 6.05 1.09
N LEU A 173 17.09 5.30 2.19
CA LEU A 173 16.18 5.45 3.33
C LEU A 173 16.42 6.76 4.10
N LYS A 174 17.64 7.30 4.09
CA LYS A 174 17.96 8.63 4.64
C LYS A 174 17.12 9.75 4.04
N LEU A 175 16.58 9.59 2.83
CA LEU A 175 15.72 10.59 2.18
C LEU A 175 14.29 10.62 2.74
N LEU A 176 13.83 9.53 3.39
CA LEU A 176 12.43 9.39 3.80
C LEU A 176 11.92 10.51 4.71
N PRO A 177 12.64 10.93 5.78
CA PRO A 177 12.13 11.99 6.65
C PRO A 177 11.92 13.32 5.92
N ALA A 178 12.86 13.68 5.04
CA ALA A 178 12.81 14.93 4.28
C ALA A 178 11.67 14.91 3.24
N VAL A 179 11.60 13.85 2.45
CA VAL A 179 10.57 13.70 1.39
C VAL A 179 9.18 13.57 2.00
N SER A 180 9.00 12.75 3.04
CA SER A 180 7.71 12.58 3.72
C SER A 180 7.20 13.91 4.31
N LYS A 181 8.07 14.66 4.99
CA LYS A 181 7.73 16.00 5.51
C LYS A 181 7.32 16.95 4.39
N ALA A 182 8.08 17.00 3.30
CA ALA A 182 7.79 17.86 2.16
C ALA A 182 6.46 17.50 1.49
N VAL A 183 6.21 16.21 1.24
CA VAL A 183 4.95 15.71 0.67
C VAL A 183 3.77 16.10 1.56
N ARG A 184 3.88 15.85 2.88
CA ARG A 184 2.82 16.20 3.83
C ARG A 184 2.50 17.70 3.83
N GLN A 185 3.53 18.55 3.87
CA GLN A 185 3.37 20.00 3.84
C GLN A 185 2.77 20.51 2.52
N ALA A 186 3.22 20.00 1.38
CA ALA A 186 2.75 20.43 0.06
C ALA A 186 1.30 19.99 -0.24
N THR A 187 0.86 18.89 0.37
CA THR A 187 -0.46 18.30 0.13
C THR A 187 -1.49 18.69 1.18
N GLY A 188 -1.05 19.11 2.37
CA GLY A 188 -1.93 19.32 3.52
C GLY A 188 -2.37 18.01 4.19
N ALA A 189 -1.68 16.90 3.90
CA ALA A 189 -2.05 15.59 4.42
C ALA A 189 -1.89 15.49 5.94
N GLU A 190 -2.79 14.73 6.57
CA GLU A 190 -2.81 14.52 8.01
C GLU A 190 -1.81 13.44 8.42
N GLY A 191 -1.62 12.44 7.56
CA GLY A 191 -0.65 11.36 7.70
C GLY A 191 0.05 11.01 6.40
N VAL A 192 0.98 10.06 6.48
CA VAL A 192 1.71 9.52 5.33
C VAL A 192 1.92 8.03 5.57
N ASN A 193 1.61 7.19 4.58
CA ASN A 193 2.14 5.83 4.55
C ASN A 193 3.47 5.82 3.82
N ILE A 194 4.42 5.09 4.41
CA ILE A 194 5.66 4.74 3.77
C ILE A 194 5.65 3.23 3.63
N PHE A 195 5.78 2.73 2.41
CA PHE A 195 5.83 1.30 2.16
C PHE A 195 6.69 1.00 0.94
N GLN A 196 7.20 -0.21 0.90
CA GLN A 196 7.95 -0.75 -0.22
C GLN A 196 7.58 -2.23 -0.32
N ASN A 197 7.42 -2.71 -1.55
CA ASN A 197 6.93 -4.05 -1.82
C ASN A 197 8.06 -4.89 -2.41
N ASN A 198 8.29 -6.07 -1.84
CA ASN A 198 9.20 -7.10 -2.35
C ASN A 198 8.40 -8.29 -2.86
N GLY A 199 8.51 -8.55 -4.16
CA GLY A 199 7.84 -9.67 -4.79
C GLY A 199 6.40 -9.38 -5.20
N GLY A 200 5.95 -10.16 -6.16
CA GLY A 200 4.64 -10.00 -6.76
C GLY A 200 3.46 -10.10 -5.79
N PRO A 201 3.43 -11.12 -4.90
CA PRO A 201 2.39 -11.26 -3.89
C PRO A 201 2.29 -10.09 -2.90
N ALA A 202 3.39 -9.34 -2.70
CA ALA A 202 3.40 -8.13 -1.89
C ALA A 202 2.89 -6.89 -2.65
N GLY A 203 2.51 -7.03 -3.93
CA GLY A 203 2.05 -5.93 -4.77
C GLY A 203 3.17 -5.18 -5.51
N GLN A 204 4.36 -5.77 -5.67
CA GLN A 204 5.40 -5.19 -6.51
C GLN A 204 5.08 -5.40 -7.99
N LEU A 205 4.93 -4.30 -8.74
CA LEU A 205 4.63 -4.34 -10.19
C LEU A 205 5.81 -3.93 -11.07
N VAL A 206 6.76 -3.17 -10.51
CA VAL A 206 8.02 -2.80 -11.16
C VAL A 206 9.15 -3.37 -10.33
N PHE A 207 9.92 -4.28 -10.92
CA PHE A 207 11.06 -4.95 -10.26
C PHE A 207 12.30 -4.06 -10.28
N HIS A 208 12.16 -2.90 -9.69
CA HIS A 208 13.23 -1.98 -9.33
C HIS A 208 12.80 -1.33 -8.02
N VAL A 209 13.58 -1.43 -6.95
CA VAL A 209 13.24 -0.93 -5.62
C VAL A 209 12.66 0.49 -5.68
N HIS A 210 11.51 0.70 -5.06
CA HIS A 210 10.90 2.00 -4.96
C HIS A 210 10.12 2.08 -3.65
N VAL A 211 10.39 3.12 -2.88
CA VAL A 211 9.69 3.39 -1.63
C VAL A 211 8.59 4.39 -1.89
N HIS A 212 7.35 3.99 -1.65
CA HIS A 212 6.19 4.83 -1.75
C HIS A 212 6.12 5.77 -0.54
N VAL A 213 5.85 7.04 -0.82
CA VAL A 213 5.49 8.07 0.16
C VAL A 213 4.08 8.53 -0.23
N LEU A 214 3.09 7.93 0.41
CA LEU A 214 1.68 8.10 0.08
C LEU A 214 1.02 9.02 1.12
N PRO A 215 0.71 10.29 0.77
CA PRO A 215 -0.02 11.18 1.67
C PRO A 215 -1.43 10.64 1.94
N ARG A 216 -1.89 10.78 3.19
CA ARG A 216 -3.17 10.24 3.67
C ARG A 216 -4.07 11.31 4.29
N THR A 217 -5.37 11.13 4.12
CA THR A 217 -6.41 11.84 4.87
C THR A 217 -7.40 10.82 5.43
N GLU A 218 -8.11 11.17 6.50
CA GLU A 218 -9.13 10.29 7.11
C GLU A 218 -10.20 9.83 6.11
N ALA A 219 -10.47 10.63 5.07
CA ALA A 219 -11.53 10.38 4.10
C ALA A 219 -11.06 9.73 2.79
N ASP A 220 -9.78 9.39 2.63
CA ASP A 220 -9.27 8.93 1.32
C ASP A 220 -9.69 7.50 0.94
N GLY A 221 -10.08 6.67 1.92
CA GLY A 221 -10.53 5.30 1.69
C GLY A 221 -9.47 4.36 1.08
N LEU A 222 -8.19 4.75 1.06
CA LEU A 222 -7.14 4.04 0.31
C LEU A 222 -6.55 2.84 1.05
N LEU A 223 -6.67 2.79 2.37
CA LEU A 223 -6.01 1.75 3.16
C LEU A 223 -6.97 1.25 4.25
N ALA A 224 -7.56 0.11 3.97
CA ALA A 224 -8.23 -0.73 4.96
C ALA A 224 -7.31 -1.92 5.22
N PHE A 225 -6.52 -1.89 6.29
CA PHE A 225 -5.90 -3.11 6.78
C PHE A 225 -7.03 -4.11 7.09
N GLY A 226 -6.84 -5.37 6.69
CA GLY A 226 -7.77 -6.43 7.06
C GLY A 226 -7.92 -6.53 8.58
N LYS A 227 -8.90 -7.32 9.03
CA LYS A 227 -9.01 -7.63 10.47
C LYS A 227 -7.71 -8.28 10.93
N SER A 228 -7.12 -7.76 12.00
CA SER A 228 -5.99 -8.41 12.66
C SER A 228 -6.40 -9.82 13.08
N GLY A 229 -5.48 -10.77 12.95
CA GLY A 229 -5.65 -12.10 13.52
C GLY A 229 -5.71 -12.08 15.05
N PRO A 230 -5.97 -13.24 15.68
CA PRO A 230 -5.82 -13.38 17.13
C PRO A 230 -4.35 -13.18 17.54
N MET A 231 -4.12 -13.05 18.85
CA MET A 231 -2.77 -13.06 19.41
C MET A 231 -2.05 -14.37 19.02
N ILE A 232 -0.80 -14.27 18.58
CA ILE A 232 0.02 -15.42 18.19
C ILE A 232 0.19 -16.39 19.37
N ALA A 233 0.13 -17.69 19.11
CA ALA A 233 0.34 -18.72 20.13
C ALA A 233 1.81 -18.76 20.56
N ALA A 234 2.09 -19.06 21.84
CA ALA A 234 3.45 -19.02 22.39
C ALA A 234 4.42 -19.97 21.67
N GLU A 235 3.96 -21.17 21.32
CA GLU A 235 4.77 -22.16 20.59
C GLU A 235 5.07 -21.70 19.15
N GLU A 236 4.06 -21.20 18.43
CA GLU A 236 4.22 -20.64 17.08
C GLU A 236 5.18 -19.45 17.10
N ALA A 237 5.05 -18.55 18.08
CA ALA A 237 5.93 -17.41 18.24
C ALA A 237 7.38 -17.84 18.51
N LYS A 238 7.58 -18.89 19.32
CA LYS A 238 8.92 -19.43 19.59
C LYS A 238 9.55 -20.01 18.33
N GLU A 239 8.83 -20.87 17.62
CA GLU A 239 9.29 -21.53 16.39
C GLU A 239 9.71 -20.51 15.33
N VAL A 240 8.81 -19.58 15.01
CA VAL A 240 9.06 -18.57 13.96
C VAL A 240 10.20 -17.63 14.35
N LYS A 241 10.26 -17.21 15.62
CA LYS A 241 11.34 -16.35 16.12
C LYS A 241 12.71 -17.04 15.99
N GLU A 242 12.81 -18.31 16.37
CA GLU A 242 14.07 -19.06 16.28
C GLU A 242 14.50 -19.26 14.82
N ALA A 243 13.56 -19.55 13.93
CA ALA A 243 13.84 -19.66 12.49
C ALA A 243 14.34 -18.33 11.89
N ILE A 244 13.70 -17.20 12.22
CA ILE A 244 14.13 -15.87 11.76
C ILE A 244 15.52 -15.55 12.32
N ALA A 245 15.75 -15.78 13.62
CA ALA A 245 17.03 -15.48 14.27
C ALA A 245 18.19 -16.29 13.66
N ALA A 246 17.94 -17.55 13.27
CA ALA A 246 18.93 -18.39 12.60
C ALA A 246 19.25 -17.93 11.16
N ALA A 247 18.31 -17.24 10.50
CA ALA A 247 18.49 -16.74 9.14
C ALA A 247 19.14 -15.34 9.07
N LEU A 248 19.20 -14.61 10.18
CA LEU A 248 19.83 -13.29 10.21
C LEU A 248 21.36 -13.41 10.01
N PRO A 249 21.97 -12.51 9.22
CA PRO A 249 23.41 -12.46 9.10
C PRO A 249 24.06 -12.10 10.44
N SER A 250 25.20 -12.70 10.75
CA SER A 250 25.87 -12.56 12.04
C SER A 250 26.55 -11.19 12.27
N ASN A 251 26.52 -10.30 11.27
CA ASN A 251 27.28 -9.05 11.24
C ASN A 251 26.39 -7.78 11.21
N LEU A 252 25.16 -7.86 11.72
CA LEU A 252 24.27 -6.71 11.93
C LEU A 252 24.66 -5.85 13.13
#